data_AF-U7H5U0-F1
#
_entry.id   AF-U7H5U0-F1
#
_cell.length_a   1.000
_cell.length_b   1.000
_cell.length_c   1.000
_cell.angle_alpha   90.00
_cell.angle_beta   90.00
_cell.angle_gamma   90.00
#
_symmetry.space_group_name_H-M   'P 1'
#
loop_
_entity.id
_entity.type
_entity.pdbx_description
1 polymer ?
#
loop_
_entity_poly.entity_id
_entity_poly.type
_entity_poly.pdbx_seq_one_letter_code
_entity_poly.pdbx_strand_id
1 'polypeptide(L)' 'MPGEREDFFAIRPHPYAALVEGQMKRLEARKEVIAEAKATITNEQTLAKLADLDQFYTLYYESSKDLLKQLKS' A
#
# COMPACT_ATOMS: atom_id res chain seq x y z
N MET A 1 36.86 -11.93 -21.29
CA MET A 1 37.40 -13.03 -20.44
C MET A 1 36.20 -13.74 -19.85
N PRO A 2 36.24 -15.06 -19.58
CA PRO A 2 35.20 -15.70 -18.79
C PRO A 2 35.14 -15.00 -17.43
N GLY A 3 33.99 -14.45 -17.03
CA GLY A 3 33.82 -13.79 -15.73
C GLY A 3 33.57 -12.28 -15.75
N GLU A 4 32.78 -11.77 -16.70
CA GLU A 4 32.07 -10.51 -16.42
C GLU A 4 31.16 -10.74 -15.21
N ARG A 5 31.16 -9.82 -14.23
CA ARG A 5 30.22 -9.86 -13.11
C ARG A 5 28.84 -9.54 -13.68
N GLU A 6 28.14 -10.57 -14.10
CA GLU A 6 26.75 -10.47 -14.52
C GLU A 6 25.86 -10.47 -13.27
N ASP A 7 25.03 -9.42 -13.15
CA ASP A 7 23.98 -9.38 -12.15
C ASP A 7 22.77 -10.16 -12.67
N PHE A 8 22.43 -11.25 -11.99
CA PHE A 8 21.25 -12.03 -12.30
C PHE A 8 20.08 -11.61 -11.42
N PHE A 9 18.93 -11.35 -12.04
CA PHE A 9 17.67 -11.09 -11.33
C PHE A 9 16.84 -12.37 -11.30
N ALA A 10 16.39 -12.74 -10.10
CA ALA A 10 15.47 -13.85 -9.89
C ALA A 10 14.15 -13.34 -9.30
N ILE A 11 13.05 -13.94 -9.74
CA ILE A 11 11.74 -13.69 -9.15
C ILE A 11 11.72 -14.34 -7.76
N ARG A 12 11.39 -13.55 -6.72
CA ARG A 12 11.27 -14.08 -5.35
C ARG A 12 10.13 -15.10 -5.23
N PRO A 13 10.20 -16.04 -4.28
CA PRO A 13 9.05 -16.85 -3.89
C PRO A 13 7.85 -15.97 -3.51
N HIS A 14 6.65 -16.42 -3.91
CA HIS A 14 5.38 -15.70 -3.74
C HIS A 14 5.46 -14.23 -4.20
N PRO A 15 5.83 -13.97 -5.47
CA PRO A 15 6.12 -12.61 -5.95
C PRO A 15 4.90 -11.69 -5.91
N TYR A 16 3.68 -12.23 -5.99
CA TYR A 16 2.47 -11.42 -5.89
C TYR A 16 2.06 -11.15 -4.43
N ALA A 17 2.35 -12.06 -3.49
CA ALA A 17 2.24 -11.75 -2.07
C ALA A 17 3.18 -10.60 -1.68
N ALA A 18 4.41 -10.61 -2.23
CA ALA A 18 5.37 -9.52 -2.11
C ALA A 18 4.83 -8.18 -2.58
N LEU A 19 4.17 -8.19 -3.74
CA LEU A 19 3.61 -7.01 -4.35
C LEU A 19 2.53 -6.42 -3.47
N VAL A 20 1.62 -7.27 -2.96
CA VAL A 20 0.54 -6.88 -2.05
C VAL A 20 1.12 -6.32 -0.75
N GLU A 21 2.14 -6.95 -0.14
CA GLU A 21 2.85 -6.41 1.04
C GLU A 21 3.38 -4.98 0.78
N GLY A 22 4.03 -4.78 -0.37
CA GLY A 22 4.56 -3.47 -0.75
C GLY A 22 3.46 -2.44 -1.03
N GLN A 23 2.31 -2.86 -1.56
CA GLN A 23 1.15 -2.00 -1.72
C GLN A 23 0.56 -1.61 -0.36
N MET A 24 0.41 -2.55 0.57
CA MET A 24 -0.11 -2.29 1.92
C MET A 24 0.75 -1.27 2.68
N LYS A 25 2.08 -1.39 2.65
CA LYS A 25 2.99 -0.39 3.25
C LYS A 25 2.79 1.02 2.69
N ARG A 26 2.54 1.12 1.38
CA ARG A 26 2.24 2.41 0.73
C ARG A 26 0.88 2.97 1.13
N LEU A 27 -0.10 2.11 1.42
CA LEU A 27 -1.41 2.52 1.90
C LEU A 27 -1.32 3.09 3.32
N GLU A 28 -0.53 2.47 4.20
CA GLU A 28 -0.31 2.98 5.56
C GLU A 28 0.22 4.42 5.52
N ALA A 29 1.27 4.68 4.74
CA ALA A 29 1.82 6.02 4.55
C ALA A 29 0.79 7.02 3.99
N ARG A 30 -0.10 6.58 3.08
CA ARG A 30 -1.18 7.43 2.53
C ARG A 30 -2.23 7.77 3.59
N LYS A 31 -2.56 6.83 4.47
CA LYS A 31 -3.50 7.07 5.57
C LYS A 31 -2.94 8.09 6.56
N GLU A 32 -1.63 8.06 6.84
CA GLU A 32 -0.96 9.07 7.66
C GLU A 32 -1.09 10.48 7.05
N VAL A 33 -0.82 10.62 5.74
CA VAL A 33 -0.98 11.90 5.03
C VAL A 33 -2.42 12.42 5.10
N ILE A 34 -3.42 11.53 5.00
CA ILE A 34 -4.83 11.94 5.11
C ILE A 34 -5.17 12.38 6.53
N ALA A 35 -4.65 11.69 7.55
CA ALA A 35 -4.85 12.08 8.94
C ALA A 35 -4.27 13.48 9.21
N GLU A 36 -3.06 13.76 8.71
CA GLU A 36 -2.44 15.08 8.79
C GLU A 36 -3.26 16.15 8.04
N ALA A 37 -3.74 15.84 6.84
CA ALA A 37 -4.57 16.76 6.06
C ALA A 37 -5.90 17.07 6.76
N LYS A 38 -6.56 16.07 7.34
CA LYS A 38 -7.80 16.24 8.13
C LYS A 38 -7.58 17.09 9.38
N ALA A 39 -6.40 17.04 9.99
CA ALA A 39 -6.07 17.86 11.16
C ALA A 39 -5.81 19.34 10.82
N THR A 40 -5.40 19.62 9.58
CA THR A 40 -4.95 20.96 9.17
C THR A 40 -6.01 21.74 8.37
N ILE A 41 -6.84 21.06 7.60
CA ILE A 41 -7.81 21.69 6.71
C ILE A 41 -9.10 22.02 7.48
N THR A 42 -9.60 23.24 7.30
CA THR A 42 -10.84 23.71 7.96
C THR A 42 -12.06 23.72 7.04
N ASN A 43 -11.86 23.61 5.72
CA ASN A 43 -12.96 23.60 4.76
C ASN A 43 -13.78 22.30 4.85
N GLU A 44 -15.06 22.41 5.20
CA GLU A 44 -15.95 21.27 5.43
C GLU A 44 -16.13 20.36 4.22
N GLN A 45 -16.26 20.92 3.01
CA GLN A 45 -16.43 20.13 1.79
C GLN A 45 -15.17 19.31 1.49
N THR A 46 -13.99 19.88 1.70
CA THR A 46 -12.72 19.18 1.56
C THR A 46 -12.57 18.10 2.63
N LEU A 47 -12.96 18.38 3.88
CA LEU A 47 -12.95 17.39 4.96
C LEU A 47 -13.87 16.20 4.66
N ALA A 48 -15.06 16.44 4.10
CA ALA A 48 -15.96 15.37 3.68
C ALA A 48 -15.33 14.48 2.59
N LYS A 49 -14.65 15.06 1.60
CA LYS A 49 -13.92 14.29 0.57
C LYS A 49 -12.73 13.51 1.14
N LEU A 50 -12.02 14.08 2.12
CA LEU A 50 -10.94 13.36 2.83
C LEU A 50 -11.48 12.22 3.70
N ALA A 51 -12.68 12.37 4.26
CA ALA A 51 -13.34 11.30 5.00
C ALA A 51 -13.70 10.12 4.08
N ASP A 52 -14.27 10.40 2.92
CA ASP A 52 -14.56 9.39 1.89
C ASP A 52 -13.28 8.66 1.42
N LEU A 53 -12.20 9.42 1.14
CA LEU A 53 -10.92 8.83 0.73
C LEU A 53 -10.28 7.95 1.81
N ASP A 54 -10.37 8.34 3.08
CA ASP A 54 -9.89 7.55 4.22
C ASP A 54 -10.69 6.24 4.38
N GLN A 55 -12.01 6.32 4.18
CA GLN A 55 -12.87 5.13 4.18
C GLN A 55 -12.48 4.17 3.04
N PHE A 56 -12.27 4.69 1.83
CA PHE A 56 -11.80 3.90 0.70
C PHE A 56 -10.48 3.19 1.02
N TYR A 57 -9.47 3.91 1.52
CA TYR A 57 -8.18 3.29 1.83
C TYR A 57 -8.25 2.29 2.98
N THR A 58 -9.15 2.49 3.94
CA THR A 58 -9.39 1.53 5.03
C THR A 58 -9.97 0.24 4.49
N LEU A 59 -11.02 0.30 3.66
CA LEU A 59 -11.61 -0.88 3.02
C LEU A 59 -10.60 -1.59 2.11
N TYR A 60 -9.83 -0.83 1.33
CA TYR A 60 -8.82 -1.39 0.45
C TYR A 60 -7.69 -2.08 1.23
N TYR A 61 -7.25 -1.52 2.35
CA TYR A 61 -6.24 -2.14 3.22
C TYR A 61 -6.71 -3.48 3.80
N GLU A 62 -7.91 -3.52 4.38
CA GLU A 62 -8.44 -4.78 4.96
C GLU A 62 -8.65 -5.84 3.88
N SER A 63 -9.19 -5.47 2.71
CA SER A 63 -9.33 -6.41 1.59
C SER A 63 -7.98 -6.95 1.08
N SER A 64 -6.95 -6.10 1.05
CA SER A 64 -5.58 -6.50 0.67
C SER A 64 -4.95 -7.42 1.70
N LYS A 65 -5.24 -7.21 2.99
CA LYS A 65 -4.78 -8.07 4.09
C LYS A 65 -5.40 -9.47 4.00
N ASP A 66 -6.69 -9.56 3.69
CA ASP A 66 -7.37 -10.83 3.47
C ASP A 66 -6.81 -11.57 2.25
N LEU A 67 -6.60 -10.85 1.14
CA LEU A 67 -5.95 -11.40 -0.05
C LEU A 67 -4.54 -11.91 0.25
N LEU A 68 -3.75 -11.13 1.00
CA LEU A 68 -2.38 -11.51 1.38
C LEU A 68 -2.37 -12.80 2.19
N LYS A 69 -3.33 -12.98 3.10
CA LYS A 69 -3.48 -14.21 3.87
C LYS A 69 -3.74 -15.41 2.96
N GLN A 70 -4.60 -15.26 1.95
CA GLN A 70 -4.89 -16.32 0.98
C GLN A 70 -3.67 -16.64 0.10
N LEU A 71 -2.91 -15.64 -0.35
CA LEU A 71 -1.72 -15.83 -1.20
C LEU A 71 -0.52 -16.48 -0.48
N LYS A 72 -0.53 -16.47 0.86
CA LYS A 72 0.48 -17.08 1.73
C LYS A 72 0.06 -18.41 2.34
N SER A 73 -1.20 -18.81 2.16
CA SER A 73 -1.72 -20.12 2.57
C SER A 73 -1.26 -21.20 1.59
#